data_AF-A0A9Q8VAE4-F1
#
_entry.id   AF-A0A9Q8VAE4-F1
#
_cell.length_a   1.000
_cell.length_b   1.000
_cell.length_c   1.000
_cell.angle_alpha   90.00
_cell.angle_beta   90.00
_cell.angle_gamma   90.00
#
_symmetry.space_group_name_H-M   'P 1'
#
loop_
_entity.id
_entity.type
_entity.pdbx_description
1 polymer ?
#
loop_
_entity_poly.entity_id
_entity_poly.type
_entity_poly.pdbx_seq_one_letter_code
_entity_poly.pdbx_strand_id
1 'polypeptide(L)'
;MRASFGLLTLSMYLVCAETLPVDGERREQQQQQQRERPEVTARTKALYALLKSFVGMLEALQDDDVDDDNSPSLVEILQSRLLLSVFEMGHGLSPAAYVSTGANVRVAVCLGADAASSGRRRQNTPQPAGHAASAQQAWRGVVIANRYATLLSGRGSCPPPKPSSLEVDEHTFGLNVHTTPSQIDSFTRLAHASRLLEQVLAHIHETTPHHEFNTAEAFQIIKTATAFMQTFSDGDPAENAILSSAMAVCRSAVMEILEFGSRVVQPDSEFCNRASVNMLKTVVEELVHGASRLLSSPSVVRTESLSVFIAHPLYKAAMVYLRDLTESDRMEMGPSIKPLRDVLLLIGKRWAAAGRYIDEIDRFQKYSETR
;
A
#
# COMPACT_ATOMS: atom_id res chain seq x y z
N MET A 1 28.29 -16.01 -13.76
CA MET A 1 27.64 -16.00 -12.41
C MET A 1 27.02 -14.62 -12.19
N ARG A 2 25.69 -14.55 -12.03
CA ARG A 2 25.04 -13.69 -11.02
C ARG A 2 24.87 -12.17 -11.25
N ALA A 3 24.88 -11.63 -12.47
CA ALA A 3 24.44 -10.22 -12.62
C ALA A 3 22.95 -10.07 -12.27
N SER A 4 22.11 -10.98 -12.78
CA SER A 4 20.68 -11.14 -12.48
C SER A 4 20.39 -11.39 -10.99
N PHE A 5 21.03 -12.40 -10.41
CA PHE A 5 20.92 -12.72 -8.99
C PHE A 5 21.38 -11.56 -8.09
N GLY A 6 22.43 -10.83 -8.51
CA GLY A 6 22.96 -9.69 -7.78
C GLY A 6 21.95 -8.55 -7.66
N LEU A 7 21.26 -8.19 -8.74
CA LEU A 7 20.33 -7.06 -8.75
C LEU A 7 19.13 -7.28 -7.81
N LEU A 8 18.46 -8.43 -7.94
CA LEU A 8 17.31 -8.74 -7.09
C LEU A 8 17.75 -8.89 -5.63
N THR A 9 18.88 -9.56 -5.38
CA THR A 9 19.43 -9.71 -4.02
C THR A 9 19.78 -8.36 -3.40
N LEU A 10 20.38 -7.43 -4.15
CA LEU A 10 20.69 -6.09 -3.65
C LEU A 10 19.43 -5.27 -3.39
N SER A 11 18.41 -5.39 -4.24
CA SER A 11 17.12 -4.72 -4.05
C SER A 11 16.38 -5.28 -2.83
N MET A 12 16.39 -6.60 -2.64
CA MET A 12 15.88 -7.26 -1.44
C MET A 12 16.67 -6.85 -0.20
N TYR A 13 18.01 -6.78 -0.31
CA TYR A 13 18.85 -6.30 0.77
C TYR A 13 18.46 -4.88 1.16
N LEU A 14 18.28 -3.95 0.22
CA LEU A 14 17.82 -2.59 0.53
C LEU A 14 16.47 -2.58 1.25
N VAL A 15 15.50 -3.39 0.81
CA VAL A 15 14.19 -3.53 1.45
C VAL A 15 14.28 -4.12 2.88
N CYS A 16 15.35 -4.85 3.18
CA CYS A 16 15.59 -5.50 4.47
C CYS A 16 16.66 -4.81 5.33
N ALA A 17 17.50 -3.92 4.79
CA ALA A 17 18.77 -3.49 5.40
C ALA A 17 18.62 -2.63 6.65
N GLU A 18 17.45 -2.05 6.91
CA GLU A 18 17.19 -1.28 8.14
C GLU A 18 16.85 -2.17 9.37
N THR A 19 16.83 -3.51 9.24
CA THR A 19 16.56 -4.40 10.38
C THR A 19 17.79 -4.85 11.18
N LEU A 20 19.01 -4.52 10.72
CA LEU A 20 20.24 -4.93 11.42
C LEU A 20 20.76 -3.79 12.30
N PRO A 21 20.60 -3.84 13.64
CA PRO A 21 21.38 -2.99 14.50
C PRO A 21 22.86 -3.28 14.23
N VAL A 22 23.65 -2.24 13.99
CA VAL A 22 25.10 -2.37 13.92
C VAL A 22 25.57 -2.81 15.30
N ASP A 23 25.87 -4.10 15.43
CA ASP A 23 26.50 -4.68 16.62
C ASP A 23 27.90 -4.06 16.77
N GLY A 24 27.97 -2.92 17.45
CA GLY A 24 29.22 -2.19 17.67
C GLY A 24 29.19 -1.12 18.75
N GLU A 25 28.03 -0.50 19.05
CA GLU A 25 27.98 0.65 19.97
C GLU A 25 27.18 0.38 21.26
N ARG A 26 27.24 -0.85 21.75
CA ARG A 26 26.36 -1.32 22.84
C ARG A 26 26.79 -0.91 24.26
N ARG A 27 27.57 0.16 24.47
CA ARG A 27 28.00 0.56 25.83
C ARG A 27 27.85 2.02 26.24
N GLU A 28 27.42 2.94 25.37
CA GLU A 28 27.20 4.35 25.78
C GLU A 28 25.76 4.85 25.57
N GLN A 29 24.90 4.09 24.89
CA GLN A 29 23.55 4.56 24.51
C GLN A 29 22.46 4.43 25.60
N GLN A 30 22.77 3.97 26.81
CA GLN A 30 21.76 3.86 27.88
C GLN A 30 21.28 5.21 28.44
N GLN A 31 21.89 6.34 28.08
CA GLN A 31 21.39 7.69 28.42
C GLN A 31 20.83 8.48 27.24
N GLN A 32 20.90 7.97 26.00
CA GLN A 32 20.43 8.68 24.79
C GLN A 32 19.10 8.12 24.23
N GLN A 33 18.34 7.35 25.02
CA GLN A 33 17.14 6.64 24.57
C GLN A 33 15.88 7.53 24.47
N GLN A 34 16.06 8.81 24.17
CA GLN A 34 15.01 9.81 23.97
C GLN A 34 15.30 10.69 22.75
N ARG A 35 15.62 10.14 21.56
CA ARG A 35 15.35 10.85 20.27
C ARG A 35 15.75 10.15 18.96
N GLU A 36 16.19 8.91 18.94
CA GLU A 36 16.54 8.29 17.65
C GLU A 36 15.27 7.92 16.87
N ARG A 37 14.86 8.87 16.03
CA ARG A 37 13.74 8.73 15.08
C ARG A 37 14.15 7.79 13.96
N PRO A 38 13.22 7.02 13.39
CA PRO A 38 13.48 6.22 12.20
C PRO A 38 13.62 7.14 10.98
N GLU A 39 14.85 7.61 10.73
CA GLU A 39 15.22 8.31 9.50
C GLU A 39 16.12 7.42 8.64
N VAL A 40 15.92 7.50 7.32
CA VAL A 40 16.77 6.77 6.35
C VAL A 40 18.21 7.24 6.47
N THR A 41 19.12 6.33 6.81
CA THR A 41 20.54 6.67 6.99
C THR A 41 21.17 7.20 5.69
N ALA A 42 22.22 8.03 5.79
CA ALA A 42 22.94 8.53 4.62
C ALA A 42 23.49 7.38 3.74
N ARG A 43 23.95 6.29 4.38
CA ARG A 43 24.40 5.07 3.69
C ARG A 43 23.28 4.39 2.92
N THR A 44 22.10 4.25 3.53
CA THR A 44 20.91 3.67 2.87
C THR A 44 20.48 4.52 1.68
N LYS A 45 20.49 5.86 1.82
CA LYS A 45 20.20 6.80 0.71
C LYS A 45 21.19 6.65 -0.44
N ALA A 46 22.49 6.54 -0.14
CA ALA A 46 23.52 6.34 -1.16
C ALA A 46 23.35 4.99 -1.89
N LEU A 47 23.09 3.92 -1.14
CA LEU A 47 22.82 2.59 -1.72
C LEU A 47 21.57 2.60 -2.61
N TYR A 48 20.49 3.21 -2.14
CA TYR A 48 19.27 3.39 -2.93
C TYR A 48 19.55 4.16 -4.23
N ALA A 49 20.29 5.27 -4.18
CA ALA A 49 20.64 6.05 -5.37
C ALA A 49 21.47 5.22 -6.36
N LEU A 50 22.49 4.50 -5.87
CA LEU A 50 23.32 3.62 -6.70
C LEU A 50 22.48 2.51 -7.37
N LEU A 51 21.61 1.84 -6.61
CA LEU A 51 20.76 0.78 -7.15
C LEU A 51 19.75 1.32 -8.16
N LYS A 52 19.12 2.46 -7.88
CA LYS A 52 18.18 3.08 -8.81
C LYS A 52 18.85 3.48 -10.12
N SER A 53 20.06 4.05 -10.05
CA SER A 53 20.85 4.36 -11.25
C SER A 53 21.28 3.10 -12.01
N PHE A 54 21.70 2.05 -11.30
CA PHE A 54 22.12 0.79 -11.91
C PHE A 54 20.96 0.08 -12.63
N VAL A 55 19.77 0.02 -12.01
CA VAL A 55 18.56 -0.51 -12.65
C VAL A 55 18.20 0.27 -13.91
N GLY A 56 18.27 1.60 -13.87
CA GLY A 56 18.00 2.43 -15.05
C GLY A 56 19.04 2.23 -16.16
N MET A 57 20.30 1.99 -15.82
CA MET A 57 21.34 1.65 -16.80
C MET A 57 21.10 0.29 -17.45
N LEU A 58 20.72 -0.73 -16.66
CA LEU A 58 20.41 -2.05 -17.20
C LEU A 58 19.22 -2.02 -18.15
N GLU A 59 18.18 -1.26 -17.82
CA GLU A 59 17.03 -1.03 -18.72
C GLU A 59 17.45 -0.39 -20.04
N ALA A 60 18.33 0.62 -20.01
CA ALA A 60 18.80 1.30 -21.22
C ALA A 60 19.71 0.43 -22.11
N LEU A 61 20.30 -0.63 -21.55
CA LEU A 61 21.19 -1.55 -22.26
C LEU A 61 20.46 -2.79 -22.80
N GLN A 62 19.14 -2.90 -22.61
CA GLN A 62 18.38 -4.01 -23.18
C GLN A 62 18.19 -3.82 -24.68
N ASP A 63 18.82 -4.69 -25.46
CA ASP A 63 18.50 -4.89 -26.87
C ASP A 63 17.38 -5.94 -27.01
N ASP A 64 16.39 -5.67 -27.87
CA ASP A 64 15.22 -6.55 -28.11
C ASP A 64 15.60 -7.92 -28.73
N ASP A 65 16.83 -8.08 -29.25
CA ASP A 65 17.23 -9.16 -30.16
C ASP A 65 18.28 -10.15 -29.61
N VAL A 66 18.65 -10.08 -28.33
CA VAL A 66 19.72 -10.92 -27.77
C VAL A 66 19.20 -11.83 -26.66
N ASP A 67 18.84 -13.07 -27.03
CA ASP A 67 18.69 -14.22 -26.12
C ASP A 67 20.08 -14.62 -25.55
N ASP A 68 20.71 -13.74 -24.77
CA ASP A 68 21.93 -14.07 -24.02
C ASP A 68 21.55 -14.54 -22.61
N ASP A 69 21.89 -15.81 -22.29
CA ASP A 69 21.66 -16.46 -20.98
C ASP A 69 22.30 -15.71 -19.79
N ASN A 70 23.18 -14.73 -20.05
CA ASN A 70 23.84 -13.90 -19.04
C ASN A 70 23.19 -12.52 -18.79
N SER A 71 22.23 -12.10 -19.60
CA SER A 71 21.53 -10.83 -19.41
C SER A 71 20.46 -10.95 -18.31
N PRO A 72 20.25 -9.92 -17.46
CA PRO A 72 19.16 -9.96 -16.50
C PRO A 72 17.85 -10.14 -17.25
N SER A 73 17.05 -11.12 -16.83
CA SER A 73 15.75 -11.31 -17.46
C SER A 73 14.93 -10.04 -17.24
N LEU A 74 14.20 -9.64 -18.26
CA LEU A 74 13.37 -8.45 -18.22
C LEU A 74 12.35 -8.46 -17.05
N VAL A 75 11.97 -9.65 -16.60
CA VAL A 75 11.15 -9.88 -15.40
C VAL A 75 11.91 -9.53 -14.10
N GLU A 76 13.19 -9.84 -13.99
CA GLU A 76 14.02 -9.48 -12.82
C GLU A 76 14.24 -7.97 -12.72
N ILE A 77 14.38 -7.28 -13.86
CA ILE A 77 14.41 -5.81 -13.88
C ILE A 77 13.08 -5.27 -13.32
N LEU A 78 11.94 -5.79 -13.79
CA LEU A 78 10.63 -5.37 -13.30
C LEU A 78 10.44 -5.65 -11.79
N GLN A 79 10.85 -6.83 -11.32
CA GLN A 79 10.81 -7.20 -9.90
C GLN A 79 11.71 -6.29 -9.05
N SER A 80 12.91 -5.96 -9.54
CA SER A 80 13.84 -5.06 -8.85
C SER A 80 13.28 -3.64 -8.77
N ARG A 81 12.67 -3.15 -9.86
CA ARG A 81 11.95 -1.87 -9.89
C ARG A 81 10.78 -1.84 -8.91
N LEU A 82 10.02 -2.94 -8.81
CA LEU A 82 8.93 -3.08 -7.84
C LEU A 82 9.45 -3.00 -6.40
N LEU A 83 10.54 -3.70 -6.07
CA LEU A 83 11.15 -3.64 -4.73
C LEU A 83 11.66 -2.24 -4.40
N LEU A 84 12.26 -1.52 -5.35
CA LEU A 84 12.66 -0.12 -5.18
C LEU A 84 11.45 0.78 -4.91
N SER A 85 10.34 0.60 -5.63
CA SER A 85 9.11 1.36 -5.36
C SER A 85 8.53 1.07 -3.98
N VAL A 86 8.57 -0.19 -3.52
CA VAL A 86 8.16 -0.56 -2.15
C VAL A 86 9.06 0.11 -1.11
N PHE A 87 10.36 0.12 -1.34
CA PHE A 87 11.30 0.86 -0.50
C PHE A 87 10.96 2.36 -0.45
N GLU A 88 10.72 2.99 -1.60
CA GLU A 88 10.35 4.40 -1.68
C GLU A 88 9.07 4.71 -0.90
N MET A 89 8.02 3.89 -1.05
CA MET A 89 6.78 4.03 -0.28
C MET A 89 7.02 3.87 1.22
N GLY A 90 7.74 2.82 1.62
CA GLY A 90 8.01 2.51 3.03
C GLY A 90 8.86 3.54 3.76
N HIS A 91 9.68 4.30 3.05
CA HIS A 91 10.52 5.34 3.64
C HIS A 91 10.00 6.77 3.38
N GLY A 92 8.78 6.89 2.85
CA GLY A 92 8.10 8.17 2.62
C GLY A 92 8.71 8.99 1.49
N LEU A 93 9.39 8.38 0.53
CA LEU A 93 9.91 9.06 -0.66
C LEU A 93 8.79 9.29 -1.68
N SER A 94 7.66 9.88 -1.27
CA SER A 94 6.40 9.87 -2.03
C SER A 94 6.52 10.38 -3.47
N PRO A 95 7.23 11.49 -3.78
CA PRO A 95 7.41 11.91 -5.18
C PRO A 95 8.17 10.90 -6.02
N ALA A 96 9.20 10.25 -5.44
CA ALA A 96 9.96 9.20 -6.12
C ALA A 96 9.10 7.96 -6.32
N ALA A 97 8.39 7.50 -5.28
CA ALA A 97 7.48 6.36 -5.32
C ALA A 97 6.45 6.52 -6.45
N TYR A 98 5.78 7.67 -6.50
CA TYR A 98 4.76 7.98 -7.50
C TYR A 98 5.30 7.92 -8.93
N VAL A 99 6.46 8.54 -9.18
CA VAL A 99 7.09 8.53 -10.51
C VAL A 99 7.57 7.14 -10.89
N SER A 100 8.24 6.45 -9.96
CA SER A 100 8.78 5.10 -10.19
C SER A 100 7.66 4.11 -10.51
N THR A 101 6.57 4.09 -9.75
CA THR A 101 5.46 3.16 -9.99
C THR A 101 4.76 3.43 -11.31
N GLY A 102 4.57 4.69 -11.68
CA GLY A 102 4.01 5.06 -12.99
C GLY A 102 4.93 4.64 -14.15
N ALA A 103 6.24 4.80 -14.00
CA ALA A 103 7.22 4.30 -14.97
C ALA A 103 7.20 2.77 -15.07
N ASN A 104 7.08 2.06 -13.94
CA ASN A 104 7.04 0.60 -13.89
C ASN A 104 5.84 0.03 -14.67
N VAL A 105 4.70 0.73 -14.69
CA VAL A 105 3.56 0.34 -15.53
C VAL A 105 3.94 0.36 -17.00
N ARG A 106 4.58 1.44 -17.47
CA ARG A 106 4.99 1.58 -18.87
C ARG A 106 6.01 0.52 -19.26
N VAL A 107 7.02 0.32 -18.40
CA VAL A 107 8.00 -0.76 -18.57
C VAL A 107 7.27 -2.08 -18.71
N ALA A 108 6.42 -2.47 -17.75
CA ALA A 108 5.69 -3.74 -17.77
C ALA A 108 4.86 -3.98 -19.06
N VAL A 109 4.22 -2.92 -19.59
CA VAL A 109 3.49 -2.98 -20.87
C VAL A 109 4.43 -3.22 -22.04
N CYS A 110 5.58 -2.53 -22.09
CA CYS A 110 6.61 -2.81 -23.11
C CYS A 110 7.09 -4.28 -23.05
N LEU A 111 7.08 -4.91 -21.87
CA LEU A 111 7.52 -6.31 -21.70
C LEU A 111 6.43 -7.33 -22.07
N GLY A 112 5.23 -6.87 -22.43
CA GLY A 112 4.06 -7.73 -22.65
C GLY A 112 3.58 -8.45 -21.39
N ALA A 113 3.95 -7.97 -20.20
CA ALA A 113 3.50 -8.54 -18.93
C ALA A 113 2.00 -8.31 -18.69
N ASP A 114 1.43 -7.27 -19.31
CA ASP A 114 0.00 -7.01 -19.37
C ASP A 114 -0.72 -8.07 -20.22
N ALA A 115 -0.20 -8.39 -21.41
CA ALA A 115 -0.76 -9.39 -22.32
C ALA A 115 -0.67 -10.82 -21.77
N ALA A 116 0.34 -11.12 -20.95
CA ALA A 116 0.43 -12.38 -20.20
C ALA A 116 -0.71 -12.54 -19.18
N SER A 117 -1.26 -11.44 -18.67
CA SER A 117 -2.39 -11.48 -17.73
C SER A 117 -3.75 -11.62 -18.40
N SER A 118 -3.95 -11.10 -19.61
CA SER A 118 -5.24 -11.15 -20.33
C SER A 118 -5.45 -12.39 -21.22
N GLY A 119 -4.57 -13.40 -21.16
CA GLY A 119 -4.64 -14.59 -22.02
C GLY A 119 -4.48 -14.30 -23.52
N ARG A 120 -4.20 -13.05 -23.90
CA ARG A 120 -4.20 -12.54 -25.29
C ARG A 120 -2.86 -12.74 -26.00
N ARG A 121 -1.95 -13.50 -25.40
CA ARG A 121 -0.59 -13.67 -25.91
C ARG A 121 -0.61 -14.41 -27.24
N ARG A 122 0.00 -13.80 -28.27
CA ARG A 122 0.21 -14.41 -29.60
C ARG A 122 0.87 -15.79 -29.42
N GLN A 123 0.24 -16.82 -29.98
CA GLN A 123 0.63 -18.24 -29.94
C GLN A 123 1.97 -18.57 -30.63
N ASN A 124 2.83 -17.58 -30.92
CA ASN A 124 3.92 -17.74 -31.89
C ASN A 124 5.31 -17.89 -31.27
N THR A 125 5.46 -17.87 -29.94
CA THR A 125 6.74 -18.13 -29.28
C THR A 125 6.51 -18.97 -28.02
N PRO A 126 7.00 -20.22 -27.97
CA PRO A 126 6.92 -21.05 -26.77
C PRO A 126 7.88 -20.48 -25.71
N GLN A 127 7.36 -19.70 -24.75
CA GLN A 127 8.10 -19.38 -23.54
C GLN A 127 7.95 -20.50 -22.50
N PRO A 128 8.98 -20.76 -21.68
CA PRO A 128 8.87 -21.68 -20.56
C PRO A 128 7.75 -21.23 -19.61
N ALA A 129 6.86 -22.14 -19.21
CA ALA A 129 5.68 -21.83 -18.39
C ALA A 129 5.99 -21.01 -17.11
N GLY A 130 7.18 -21.18 -16.52
CA GLY A 130 7.62 -20.44 -15.34
C GLY A 130 7.85 -18.94 -15.57
N HIS A 131 8.31 -18.53 -16.75
CA HIS A 131 8.56 -17.11 -17.06
C HIS A 131 7.27 -16.31 -17.20
N ALA A 132 6.26 -16.89 -17.83
CA ALA A 132 4.95 -16.26 -17.99
C ALA A 132 4.24 -16.04 -16.64
N ALA A 133 4.31 -17.01 -15.73
CA ALA A 133 3.75 -16.88 -14.38
C ALA A 133 4.46 -15.80 -13.55
N SER A 134 5.80 -15.74 -13.62
CA SER A 134 6.60 -14.72 -12.93
C SER A 134 6.32 -13.31 -13.44
N ALA A 135 6.17 -13.13 -14.77
CA ALA A 135 5.79 -11.86 -15.38
C ALA A 135 4.38 -11.42 -14.95
N GLN A 136 3.41 -12.35 -14.91
CA GLN A 136 2.06 -12.06 -14.45
C GLN A 136 2.03 -11.62 -12.98
N GLN A 137 2.81 -12.28 -12.11
CA GLN A 137 2.91 -11.89 -10.70
C GLN A 137 3.58 -10.53 -10.52
N ALA A 138 4.65 -10.25 -11.30
CA ALA A 138 5.32 -8.95 -11.31
C ALA A 138 4.36 -7.83 -11.78
N TRP A 139 3.58 -8.06 -12.83
CA TRP A 139 2.55 -7.13 -13.30
C TRP A 139 1.53 -6.81 -12.22
N ARG A 140 0.98 -7.83 -11.53
CA ARG A 140 0.04 -7.63 -10.41
C ARG A 140 0.68 -6.78 -9.31
N GLY A 141 1.94 -7.05 -8.97
CA GLY A 141 2.69 -6.27 -7.99
C GLY A 141 2.86 -4.80 -8.39
N VAL A 142 3.21 -4.55 -9.66
CA VAL A 142 3.34 -3.19 -10.23
C VAL A 142 2.02 -2.42 -10.16
N VAL A 143 0.91 -3.07 -10.54
CA VAL A 143 -0.43 -2.46 -10.49
C VAL A 143 -0.82 -2.11 -9.04
N ILE A 144 -0.62 -3.03 -8.09
CA ILE A 144 -0.89 -2.79 -6.66
C ILE A 144 -0.05 -1.61 -6.15
N ALA A 145 1.26 -1.61 -6.44
CA ALA A 145 2.17 -0.56 -6.00
C ALA A 145 1.80 0.81 -6.59
N ASN A 146 1.44 0.87 -7.87
CA ASN A 146 1.01 2.11 -8.51
C ASN A 146 -0.25 2.70 -7.86
N ARG A 147 -1.28 1.89 -7.65
CA ARG A 147 -2.53 2.33 -7.01
C ARG A 147 -2.27 2.83 -5.59
N TYR A 148 -1.43 2.14 -4.83
CA TYR A 148 -1.09 2.56 -3.47
C TYR A 148 -0.22 3.83 -3.44
N ALA A 149 0.76 3.97 -4.34
CA ALA A 149 1.57 5.19 -4.44
C ALA A 149 0.74 6.43 -4.84
N THR A 150 -0.29 6.25 -5.69
CA THR A 150 -1.27 7.30 -6.00
C THR A 150 -2.02 7.75 -4.76
N LEU A 151 -2.53 6.81 -3.96
CA LEU A 151 -3.15 7.10 -2.65
C LEU A 151 -2.20 7.92 -1.75
N LEU A 152 -0.96 7.43 -1.57
CA LEU A 152 0.02 8.09 -0.70
C LEU A 152 0.41 9.50 -1.15
N SER A 153 0.27 9.80 -2.43
CA SER A 153 0.64 11.11 -2.98
C SER A 153 -0.44 12.16 -2.77
N GLY A 154 -1.67 11.76 -2.44
CA GLY A 154 -2.83 12.66 -2.39
C GLY A 154 -3.09 13.38 -3.72
N ARG A 155 -2.49 12.88 -4.81
CA ARG A 155 -2.66 13.41 -6.16
C ARG A 155 -3.80 12.65 -6.83
N GLY A 156 -4.48 13.36 -7.72
CA GLY A 156 -5.43 12.75 -8.65
C GLY A 156 -4.87 11.49 -9.28
N SER A 157 -5.74 10.50 -9.52
CA SER A 157 -5.40 9.34 -10.33
C SER A 157 -4.68 9.85 -11.58
N CYS A 158 -3.38 9.57 -11.70
CA CYS A 158 -2.82 9.42 -13.03
C CYS A 158 -3.23 8.02 -13.39
N PRO A 159 -4.36 7.83 -14.11
CA PRO A 159 -4.71 6.49 -14.53
C PRO A 159 -3.46 5.95 -15.23
N PRO A 160 -3.01 4.74 -14.88
CA PRO A 160 -2.09 4.04 -15.77
C PRO A 160 -2.67 4.18 -17.18
N PRO A 161 -1.86 4.45 -18.23
CA PRO A 161 -2.39 4.56 -19.58
C PRO A 161 -3.32 3.38 -19.77
N LYS A 162 -4.63 3.62 -19.98
CA LYS A 162 -5.64 2.56 -20.05
C LYS A 162 -5.04 1.49 -20.95
N PRO A 163 -4.56 0.35 -20.42
CA PRO A 163 -4.22 -0.72 -21.32
C PRO A 163 -5.55 -1.01 -21.98
N SER A 164 -5.54 -1.21 -23.29
CA SER A 164 -6.72 -1.39 -24.13
C SER A 164 -7.55 -2.64 -23.76
N SER A 165 -7.39 -3.18 -22.55
CA SER A 165 -7.86 -4.47 -22.05
C SER A 165 -7.87 -4.55 -20.51
N LEU A 166 -8.08 -3.45 -19.76
CA LEU A 166 -8.40 -3.54 -18.33
C LEU A 166 -9.88 -3.90 -18.05
N GLU A 167 -10.61 -4.36 -19.06
CA GLU A 167 -11.58 -5.45 -18.86
C GLU A 167 -10.78 -6.71 -18.45
N VAL A 168 -10.14 -6.66 -17.29
CA VAL A 168 -9.69 -7.86 -16.62
C VAL A 168 -10.97 -8.48 -16.11
N ASP A 169 -11.54 -9.28 -17.00
CA ASP A 169 -12.64 -10.20 -16.78
C ASP A 169 -12.56 -10.76 -15.36
N GLU A 170 -13.68 -10.77 -14.62
CA GLU A 170 -13.75 -11.30 -13.25
C GLU A 170 -13.18 -12.73 -13.16
N HIS A 171 -13.15 -13.43 -14.30
CA HIS A 171 -12.56 -14.76 -14.49
C HIS A 171 -11.02 -14.80 -14.46
N THR A 172 -10.32 -13.69 -14.65
CA THR A 172 -8.85 -13.63 -14.76
C THR A 172 -8.13 -13.70 -13.40
N PHE A 173 -8.85 -13.40 -12.31
CA PHE A 173 -8.29 -13.47 -10.95
C PHE A 173 -8.48 -14.84 -10.27
N GLY A 174 -8.86 -15.87 -11.04
CA GLY A 174 -8.80 -17.26 -10.57
C GLY A 174 -9.91 -17.68 -9.61
N LEU A 175 -10.99 -16.90 -9.51
CA LEU A 175 -12.17 -17.31 -8.76
C LEU A 175 -12.98 -18.28 -9.60
N ASN A 176 -12.69 -19.57 -9.47
CA ASN A 176 -13.67 -20.58 -9.82
C ASN A 176 -14.88 -20.44 -8.88
N VAL A 177 -16.09 -20.71 -9.38
CA VAL A 177 -17.34 -20.65 -8.60
C VAL A 177 -17.32 -21.56 -7.34
N HIS A 178 -16.30 -22.42 -7.21
CA HIS A 178 -16.11 -23.38 -6.11
C HIS A 178 -14.97 -23.03 -5.14
N THR A 179 -14.22 -21.93 -5.34
CA THR A 179 -13.13 -21.57 -4.41
C THR A 179 -13.68 -20.94 -3.13
N THR A 180 -13.33 -21.50 -1.97
CA THR A 180 -13.69 -20.89 -0.68
C THR A 180 -12.77 -19.70 -0.37
N PRO A 181 -13.22 -18.69 0.39
CA PRO A 181 -12.39 -17.52 0.75
C PRO A 181 -11.04 -17.88 1.40
N SER A 182 -11.00 -18.98 2.15
CA SER A 182 -9.78 -19.51 2.79
C SER A 182 -8.74 -20.04 1.79
N GLN A 183 -9.15 -20.41 0.57
CA GLN A 183 -8.27 -20.93 -0.49
C GLN A 183 -7.62 -19.81 -1.33
N ILE A 184 -8.11 -18.58 -1.22
CA ILE A 184 -7.56 -17.44 -1.97
C ILE A 184 -6.29 -16.96 -1.26
N ASP A 185 -5.18 -16.95 -1.98
CA ASP A 185 -3.88 -16.52 -1.45
C ASP A 185 -3.86 -15.02 -1.10
N SER A 186 -2.96 -14.64 -0.18
CA SER A 186 -2.88 -13.28 0.37
C SER A 186 -2.54 -12.22 -0.69
N PHE A 187 -1.76 -12.59 -1.71
CA PHE A 187 -1.41 -11.69 -2.81
C PHE A 187 -2.61 -11.45 -3.73
N THR A 188 -3.44 -12.47 -3.95
CA THR A 188 -4.71 -12.32 -4.67
C THR A 188 -5.72 -11.48 -3.91
N ARG A 189 -5.86 -11.66 -2.59
CA ARG A 189 -6.67 -10.76 -1.75
C ARG A 189 -6.18 -9.32 -1.86
N LEU A 190 -4.86 -9.11 -1.83
CA LEU A 190 -4.27 -7.77 -1.97
C LEU A 190 -4.55 -7.16 -3.35
N ALA A 191 -4.48 -7.94 -4.42
CA ALA A 191 -4.84 -7.49 -5.77
C ALA A 191 -6.30 -7.03 -5.83
N HIS A 192 -7.23 -7.78 -5.26
CA HIS A 192 -8.65 -7.40 -5.18
C HIS A 192 -8.85 -6.12 -4.35
N ALA A 193 -8.21 -6.02 -3.18
CA ALA A 193 -8.26 -4.81 -2.36
C ALA A 193 -7.72 -3.59 -3.11
N SER A 194 -6.64 -3.75 -3.89
CA SER A 194 -6.09 -2.65 -4.70
C SER A 194 -7.06 -2.20 -5.80
N ARG A 195 -7.87 -3.09 -6.37
CA ARG A 195 -8.89 -2.72 -7.36
C ARG A 195 -9.99 -1.87 -6.75
N LEU A 196 -10.42 -2.20 -5.53
CA LEU A 196 -11.35 -1.35 -4.78
C LEU A 196 -10.75 0.02 -4.51
N LEU A 197 -9.46 0.09 -4.17
CA LEU A 197 -8.75 1.36 -4.03
C LEU A 197 -8.75 2.17 -5.33
N GLU A 198 -8.51 1.54 -6.48
CA GLU A 198 -8.59 2.23 -7.78
C GLU A 198 -9.99 2.80 -8.06
N GLN A 199 -11.06 2.05 -7.76
CA GLN A 199 -12.43 2.54 -7.90
C GLN A 199 -12.69 3.75 -7.00
N VAL A 200 -12.21 3.73 -5.75
CA VAL A 200 -12.27 4.89 -4.85
C VAL A 200 -11.49 6.07 -5.43
N LEU A 201 -10.26 5.86 -5.88
CA LEU A 201 -9.42 6.92 -6.43
C LEU A 201 -10.02 7.52 -7.71
N ALA A 202 -10.69 6.73 -8.54
CA ALA A 202 -11.43 7.22 -9.69
C ALA A 202 -12.64 8.03 -9.24
N HIS A 203 -13.46 7.50 -8.32
CA HIS A 203 -14.63 8.18 -7.80
C HIS A 203 -14.31 9.56 -7.21
N ILE A 204 -13.26 9.69 -6.41
CA ILE A 204 -12.92 10.96 -5.73
C ILE A 204 -12.29 12.01 -6.67
N HIS A 205 -11.70 11.60 -7.80
CA HIS A 205 -10.96 12.50 -8.70
C HIS A 205 -11.65 12.73 -10.05
N GLU A 206 -12.54 11.84 -10.46
CA GLU A 206 -13.23 11.86 -11.76
C GLU A 206 -14.76 11.99 -11.55
N THR A 207 -15.19 12.74 -10.53
CA THR A 207 -16.62 12.94 -10.24
C THR A 207 -17.35 13.57 -11.41
N THR A 208 -18.52 13.02 -11.73
CA THR A 208 -19.39 13.54 -12.77
C THR A 208 -20.25 14.71 -12.26
N PRO A 209 -20.88 15.52 -13.12
CA PRO A 209 -21.88 16.50 -12.68
C PRO A 209 -23.19 15.85 -12.17
N HIS A 210 -23.39 14.54 -12.35
CA HIS A 210 -24.61 13.84 -11.94
C HIS A 210 -24.48 13.32 -10.50
N HIS A 211 -24.96 14.11 -9.55
CA HIS A 211 -24.87 13.83 -8.11
C HIS A 211 -25.49 12.50 -7.69
N GLU A 212 -26.66 12.14 -8.21
CA GLU A 212 -27.32 10.86 -7.91
C GLU A 212 -26.47 9.66 -8.36
N PHE A 213 -25.82 9.77 -9.53
CA PHE A 213 -24.92 8.76 -10.05
C PHE A 213 -23.70 8.58 -9.14
N ASN A 214 -23.05 9.68 -8.76
CA ASN A 214 -21.88 9.65 -7.88
C ASN A 214 -22.25 9.04 -6.51
N THR A 215 -23.40 9.39 -5.94
CA THR A 215 -23.87 8.84 -4.66
C THR A 215 -24.14 7.33 -4.76
N ALA A 216 -24.80 6.89 -5.84
CA ALA A 216 -25.04 5.46 -6.08
C ALA A 216 -23.74 4.69 -6.28
N GLU A 217 -22.78 5.26 -7.02
CA GLU A 217 -21.45 4.68 -7.21
C GLU A 217 -20.71 4.53 -5.88
N ALA A 218 -20.66 5.57 -5.06
CA ALA A 218 -20.02 5.54 -3.75
C ALA A 218 -20.62 4.45 -2.85
N PHE A 219 -21.95 4.34 -2.82
CA PHE A 219 -22.65 3.32 -2.06
C PHE A 219 -22.27 1.90 -2.51
N GLN A 220 -22.19 1.64 -3.82
CA GLN A 220 -21.77 0.34 -4.33
C GLN A 220 -20.33 0.02 -3.96
N ILE A 221 -19.41 0.97 -4.13
CA ILE A 221 -17.99 0.79 -3.76
C ILE A 221 -17.86 0.45 -2.27
N ILE A 222 -18.52 1.21 -1.39
CA ILE A 222 -18.51 0.99 0.07
C ILE A 222 -19.11 -0.37 0.43
N LYS A 223 -20.22 -0.75 -0.20
CA LYS A 223 -20.88 -2.05 0.01
C LYS A 223 -19.95 -3.19 -0.38
N THR A 224 -19.34 -3.13 -1.55
CA THR A 224 -18.39 -4.16 -2.02
C THR A 224 -17.16 -4.24 -1.13
N ALA A 225 -16.61 -3.10 -0.69
CA ALA A 225 -15.46 -3.07 0.20
C ALA A 225 -15.77 -3.65 1.59
N THR A 226 -16.94 -3.31 2.15
CA THR A 226 -17.40 -3.90 3.42
C THR A 226 -17.60 -5.40 3.31
N ALA A 227 -18.24 -5.88 2.23
CA ALA A 227 -18.42 -7.31 1.98
C ALA A 227 -17.08 -8.05 1.80
N PHE A 228 -16.12 -7.42 1.11
CA PHE A 228 -14.76 -7.94 0.98
C PHE A 228 -14.10 -8.09 2.37
N MET A 229 -14.15 -7.03 3.19
CA MET A 229 -13.58 -7.07 4.54
C MET A 229 -14.22 -8.17 5.39
N GLN A 230 -15.55 -8.30 5.38
CA GLN A 230 -16.25 -9.35 6.13
C GLN A 230 -15.84 -10.75 5.67
N THR A 231 -15.80 -10.98 4.36
CA THR A 231 -15.45 -12.28 3.75
C THR A 231 -14.04 -12.75 4.14
N PHE A 232 -13.09 -11.80 4.30
CA PHE A 232 -11.69 -12.10 4.60
C PHE A 232 -11.29 -11.78 6.06
N SER A 233 -12.25 -11.39 6.91
CA SER A 233 -12.00 -11.17 8.35
C SER A 233 -12.00 -12.46 9.17
N ASP A 234 -12.70 -13.51 8.72
CA ASP A 234 -12.80 -14.82 9.36
C ASP A 234 -11.59 -15.76 9.09
N GLY A 235 -10.46 -15.19 8.66
CA GLY A 235 -9.20 -15.92 8.53
C GLY A 235 -8.61 -16.35 9.87
N ASP A 236 -7.67 -17.30 9.83
CA ASP A 236 -6.94 -17.93 10.94
C ASP A 236 -6.83 -17.01 12.19
N PRO A 237 -7.27 -17.43 13.39
CA PRO A 237 -7.14 -16.64 14.63
C PRO A 237 -5.70 -16.21 14.96
N ALA A 238 -4.69 -16.78 14.30
CA ALA A 238 -3.30 -16.35 14.36
C ALA A 238 -2.97 -15.09 13.53
N GLU A 239 -3.72 -14.79 12.47
CA GLU A 239 -3.51 -13.59 11.64
C GLU A 239 -4.28 -12.40 12.21
N ASN A 240 -3.58 -11.51 12.91
CA ASN A 240 -4.15 -10.23 13.32
C ASN A 240 -4.65 -9.46 12.09
N ALA A 241 -5.97 -9.20 12.00
CA ALA A 241 -6.61 -8.52 10.87
C ALA A 241 -6.03 -7.12 10.55
N ILE A 242 -5.31 -6.50 11.49
CA ILE A 242 -4.55 -5.25 11.26
C ILE A 242 -3.28 -5.46 10.45
N LEU A 243 -2.64 -6.63 10.55
CA LEU A 243 -1.41 -6.94 9.85
C LEU A 243 -1.63 -7.38 8.40
N SER A 244 -2.86 -7.73 8.04
CA SER A 244 -3.21 -8.12 6.67
C SER A 244 -3.06 -6.94 5.70
N SER A 245 -2.20 -7.11 4.69
CA SER A 245 -1.97 -6.10 3.64
C SER A 245 -3.25 -5.78 2.87
N ALA A 246 -4.04 -6.80 2.54
CA ALA A 246 -5.28 -6.64 1.81
C ALA A 246 -6.31 -5.83 2.62
N MET A 247 -6.45 -6.15 3.91
CA MET A 247 -7.33 -5.41 4.81
C MET A 247 -6.85 -3.97 5.00
N ALA A 248 -5.54 -3.74 5.10
CA ALA A 248 -4.98 -2.39 5.24
C ALA A 248 -5.25 -1.51 4.01
N VAL A 249 -5.08 -2.04 2.80
CA VAL A 249 -5.41 -1.34 1.54
C VAL A 249 -6.91 -1.08 1.45
N CYS A 250 -7.75 -2.07 1.76
CA CYS A 250 -9.20 -1.93 1.70
C CYS A 250 -9.72 -0.90 2.72
N ARG A 251 -9.25 -0.94 3.97
CA ARG A 251 -9.56 0.08 4.98
C ARG A 251 -9.13 1.47 4.54
N SER A 252 -7.93 1.61 3.96
CA SER A 252 -7.48 2.89 3.41
C SER A 252 -8.45 3.42 2.36
N ALA A 253 -8.87 2.58 1.41
CA ALA A 253 -9.82 2.95 0.38
C ALA A 253 -11.18 3.39 0.98
N VAL A 254 -11.73 2.61 1.93
CA VAL A 254 -12.98 2.94 2.61
C VAL A 254 -12.86 4.27 3.36
N MET A 255 -11.75 4.51 4.05
CA MET A 255 -11.55 5.78 4.75
C MET A 255 -11.47 6.97 3.80
N GLU A 256 -10.81 6.85 2.64
CA GLU A 256 -10.75 7.95 1.65
C GLU A 256 -12.14 8.28 1.10
N ILE A 257 -12.94 7.28 0.71
CA ILE A 257 -14.27 7.55 0.14
C ILE A 257 -15.25 8.12 1.18
N LEU A 258 -15.15 7.68 2.44
CA LEU A 258 -15.97 8.23 3.52
C LEU A 258 -15.50 9.63 3.93
N GLU A 259 -14.18 9.90 3.96
CA GLU A 259 -13.64 11.24 4.22
C GLU A 259 -14.07 12.21 3.11
N PHE A 260 -14.03 11.78 1.85
CA PHE A 260 -14.58 12.53 0.72
C PHE A 260 -16.09 12.78 0.90
N GLY A 261 -16.87 11.73 1.13
CA GLY A 261 -18.32 11.81 1.34
C GLY A 261 -18.71 12.73 2.50
N SER A 262 -17.93 12.79 3.58
CA SER A 262 -18.19 13.69 4.71
C SER A 262 -18.07 15.18 4.37
N ARG A 263 -17.33 15.53 3.30
CA ARG A 263 -17.03 16.91 2.90
C ARG A 263 -17.79 17.37 1.66
N VAL A 264 -18.43 16.45 0.96
CA VAL A 264 -19.19 16.78 -0.25
C VAL A 264 -20.40 17.63 0.15
N VAL A 265 -20.49 18.83 -0.42
CA VAL A 265 -21.62 19.74 -0.23
C VAL A 265 -22.52 19.64 -1.46
N GLN A 266 -23.62 18.90 -1.31
CA GLN A 266 -24.67 18.76 -2.34
C GLN A 266 -26.06 18.99 -1.73
N PRO A 267 -27.09 19.31 -2.55
CA PRO A 267 -28.47 19.33 -2.09
C PRO A 267 -28.82 17.97 -1.44
N ASP A 268 -29.46 18.00 -0.26
CA ASP A 268 -29.88 16.81 0.49
C ASP A 268 -28.75 15.83 0.92
N SER A 269 -27.49 16.27 0.89
CA SER A 269 -26.33 15.44 1.28
C SER A 269 -26.17 15.25 2.79
N GLU A 270 -26.93 15.94 3.64
CA GLU A 270 -26.75 15.88 5.10
C GLU A 270 -26.83 14.45 5.65
N PHE A 271 -27.74 13.64 5.12
CA PHE A 271 -27.86 12.24 5.51
C PHE A 271 -26.63 11.43 5.11
N CYS A 272 -26.15 11.60 3.87
CA CYS A 272 -24.97 10.89 3.36
C CYS A 272 -23.69 11.31 4.08
N ASN A 273 -23.55 12.60 4.39
CA ASN A 273 -22.41 13.14 5.13
C ASN A 273 -22.39 12.56 6.55
N ARG A 274 -23.54 12.56 7.23
CA ARG A 274 -23.67 11.97 8.57
C ARG A 274 -23.43 10.47 8.57
N ALA A 275 -23.96 9.75 7.58
CA ALA A 275 -23.69 8.32 7.41
C ALA A 275 -22.19 8.06 7.21
N SER A 276 -21.52 8.89 6.40
CA SER A 276 -20.08 8.79 6.15
C SER A 276 -19.26 9.00 7.42
N VAL A 277 -19.58 10.03 8.22
CA VAL A 277 -18.94 10.29 9.53
C VAL A 277 -19.16 9.12 10.50
N ASN A 278 -20.38 8.60 10.60
CA ASN A 278 -20.66 7.47 11.48
C ASN A 278 -19.88 6.20 11.07
N MET A 279 -19.80 5.92 9.77
CA MET A 279 -19.01 4.79 9.26
C MET A 279 -17.51 5.00 9.50
N LEU A 280 -16.99 6.23 9.36
CA LEU A 280 -15.60 6.55 9.72
C LEU A 280 -15.32 6.23 11.18
N LYS A 281 -16.20 6.63 12.10
CA LYS A 281 -16.08 6.31 13.53
C LYS A 281 -15.99 4.81 13.77
N THR A 282 -16.87 4.02 13.16
CA THR A 282 -16.82 2.56 13.26
C THR A 282 -15.48 1.99 12.79
N VAL A 283 -14.97 2.43 11.64
CA VAL A 283 -13.66 1.96 11.12
C VAL A 283 -12.50 2.37 12.05
N VAL A 284 -12.55 3.57 12.63
CA VAL A 284 -11.57 4.05 13.62
C VAL A 284 -11.60 3.17 14.87
N GLU A 285 -12.77 2.90 15.43
CA GLU A 285 -12.94 2.05 16.62
C GLU A 285 -12.40 0.63 16.39
N GLU A 286 -12.70 0.03 15.23
CA GLU A 286 -12.16 -1.27 14.84
C GLU A 286 -10.62 -1.28 14.79
N LEU A 287 -10.01 -0.24 14.21
CA LEU A 287 -8.56 -0.09 14.12
C LEU A 287 -7.92 0.13 15.49
N VAL A 288 -8.54 0.93 16.37
CA VAL A 288 -8.04 1.14 17.74
C VAL A 288 -8.12 -0.14 18.55
N HIS A 289 -9.25 -0.87 18.45
CA HIS A 289 -9.43 -2.13 19.16
C HIS A 289 -8.43 -3.19 18.68
N GLY A 290 -8.27 -3.36 17.36
CA GLY A 290 -7.28 -4.28 16.82
C GLY A 290 -5.85 -3.89 17.18
N ALA A 291 -5.53 -2.59 17.25
CA ALA A 291 -4.19 -2.11 17.62
C ALA A 291 -3.90 -2.44 19.08
N SER A 292 -4.89 -2.25 19.95
CA SER A 292 -4.81 -2.63 21.37
C SER A 292 -4.60 -4.12 21.55
N ARG A 293 -5.33 -4.96 20.80
CA ARG A 293 -5.14 -6.43 20.79
C ARG A 293 -3.73 -6.82 20.34
N LEU A 294 -3.22 -6.20 19.27
CA LEU A 294 -1.88 -6.45 18.76
C LEU A 294 -0.80 -6.14 19.81
N LEU A 295 -0.92 -5.00 20.49
CA LEU A 295 0.03 -4.57 21.53
C LEU A 295 -0.06 -5.40 22.81
N SER A 296 -1.21 -6.01 23.08
CA SER A 296 -1.42 -6.88 24.25
C SER A 296 -0.80 -8.26 24.08
N SER A 297 -0.50 -8.69 22.85
CA SER A 297 0.16 -9.95 22.52
C SER A 297 1.38 -9.74 21.60
N PRO A 298 2.45 -9.08 22.10
CA PRO A 298 3.57 -8.64 21.28
C PRO A 298 4.47 -9.78 20.78
N SER A 299 4.42 -10.95 21.41
CA SER A 299 5.28 -12.12 21.11
C SER A 299 5.05 -12.70 19.71
N VAL A 300 3.98 -12.31 19.02
CA VAL A 300 3.60 -12.83 17.69
C VAL A 300 4.15 -11.98 16.54
N VAL A 301 4.57 -10.74 16.79
CA VAL A 301 4.82 -9.77 15.71
C VAL A 301 6.30 -9.66 15.39
N ARG A 302 6.71 -10.23 14.26
CA ARG A 302 8.03 -9.95 13.67
C ARG A 302 7.98 -8.62 12.94
N THR A 303 8.79 -7.66 13.36
CA THR A 303 8.91 -6.34 12.69
C THR A 303 9.23 -6.49 11.20
N GLU A 304 10.04 -7.49 10.85
CA GLU A 304 10.43 -7.85 9.47
C GLU A 304 9.27 -8.31 8.57
N SER A 305 8.12 -8.71 9.14
CA SER A 305 6.94 -9.12 8.36
C SER A 305 5.91 -8.00 8.21
N LEU A 306 6.13 -6.84 8.82
CA LEU A 306 5.20 -5.71 8.73
C LEU A 306 5.19 -5.15 7.30
N SER A 307 4.03 -5.14 6.68
CA SER A 307 3.84 -4.63 5.33
C SER A 307 3.79 -3.11 5.29
N VAL A 308 4.24 -2.52 4.18
CA VAL A 308 4.18 -1.07 3.93
C VAL A 308 2.74 -0.53 3.96
N PHE A 309 1.76 -1.37 3.61
CA PHE A 309 0.35 -0.96 3.48
C PHE A 309 -0.33 -0.61 4.82
N ILE A 310 0.20 -1.09 5.95
CA ILE A 310 -0.45 -1.02 7.27
C ILE A 310 -0.39 0.39 7.88
N ALA A 311 0.62 1.19 7.53
CA ALA A 311 0.85 2.49 8.16
C ALA A 311 -0.26 3.50 7.83
N HIS A 312 -0.68 3.57 6.57
CA HIS A 312 -1.66 4.55 6.10
C HIS A 312 -3.02 4.51 6.84
N PRO A 313 -3.73 3.38 6.96
CA PRO A 313 -5.04 3.36 7.61
C PRO A 313 -4.96 3.70 9.11
N LEU A 314 -3.85 3.33 9.79
CA LEU A 314 -3.64 3.69 11.19
C LEU A 314 -3.43 5.20 11.37
N TYR A 315 -2.61 5.79 10.49
CA TYR A 315 -2.41 7.23 10.43
C TYR A 315 -3.73 7.97 10.18
N LYS A 316 -4.47 7.55 9.14
CA LYS A 316 -5.77 8.16 8.80
C LYS A 316 -6.74 8.05 9.95
N ALA A 317 -6.81 6.91 10.64
CA ALA A 317 -7.71 6.73 11.77
C ALA A 317 -7.38 7.68 12.92
N ALA A 318 -6.09 7.87 13.23
CA ALA A 318 -5.66 8.85 14.22
C ALA A 318 -6.04 10.28 13.83
N MET A 319 -5.86 10.66 12.56
CA MET A 319 -6.23 11.99 12.07
C MET A 319 -7.73 12.24 12.09
N VAL A 320 -8.55 11.25 11.73
CA VAL A 320 -10.03 11.35 11.79
C VAL A 320 -10.46 11.51 13.25
N TYR A 321 -9.95 10.68 14.16
CA TYR A 321 -10.26 10.78 15.58
C TYR A 321 -9.91 12.16 16.16
N LEU A 322 -8.73 12.71 15.81
CA LEU A 322 -8.31 14.01 16.29
C LEU A 322 -9.15 15.18 15.75
N ARG A 323 -9.71 15.06 14.55
CA ARG A 323 -10.60 16.07 13.96
C ARG A 323 -11.98 16.04 14.60
N ASP A 324 -12.52 14.86 14.91
CA ASP A 324 -13.80 14.73 15.63
C ASP A 324 -13.75 15.37 17.02
N LEU A 325 -12.61 15.26 17.73
CA LEU A 325 -12.40 15.91 19.03
C LEU A 325 -12.38 17.45 18.97
N THR A 326 -12.21 18.05 17.80
CA THR A 326 -12.28 19.50 17.65
C THR A 326 -13.70 20.02 17.41
N GLU A 327 -14.66 19.16 17.04
CA GLU A 327 -16.04 19.56 16.72
C GLU A 327 -17.07 19.15 17.79
N SER A 328 -16.76 18.13 18.61
CA SER A 328 -17.58 17.72 19.76
C SER A 328 -16.91 18.09 21.08
N ASP A 329 -17.69 18.64 22.00
CA ASP A 329 -17.23 19.11 23.31
C ASP A 329 -16.42 18.02 24.04
N ARG A 330 -15.30 18.42 24.66
CA ARG A 330 -14.19 17.57 25.16
C ARG A 330 -14.56 16.59 26.30
N MET A 331 -15.84 16.28 26.52
CA MET A 331 -16.35 15.67 27.75
C MET A 331 -16.64 14.18 27.70
N GLU A 332 -16.51 13.52 26.54
CA GLU A 332 -16.45 12.05 26.48
C GLU A 332 -15.14 11.65 25.80
N MET A 333 -14.10 11.42 26.60
CA MET A 333 -12.85 10.86 26.09
C MET A 333 -13.14 9.48 25.49
N GLY A 334 -13.36 9.45 24.18
CA GLY A 334 -13.38 8.23 23.39
C GLY A 334 -12.06 7.46 23.52
N PRO A 335 -11.92 6.29 22.88
CA PRO A 335 -10.72 5.48 23.01
C PRO A 335 -9.47 6.24 22.58
N SER A 336 -8.44 6.28 23.45
CA SER A 336 -7.18 6.98 23.20
C SER A 336 -6.57 6.59 21.84
N ILE A 337 -6.00 7.53 21.08
CA ILE A 337 -5.22 7.22 19.85
C ILE A 337 -3.90 6.50 20.13
N LYS A 338 -3.51 6.38 21.41
CA LYS A 338 -2.24 5.79 21.85
C LYS A 338 -1.97 4.42 21.21
N PRO A 339 -2.92 3.46 21.12
CA PRO A 339 -2.68 2.19 20.46
C PRO A 339 -2.32 2.33 18.98
N LEU A 340 -2.97 3.24 18.24
CA LEU A 340 -2.64 3.49 16.83
C LEU A 340 -1.21 4.04 16.69
N ARG A 341 -0.86 5.00 17.56
CA ARG A 341 0.48 5.60 17.61
C ARG A 341 1.57 4.57 17.95
N ASP A 342 1.31 3.71 18.94
CA ASP A 342 2.26 2.69 19.38
C ASP A 342 2.50 1.62 18.30
N VAL A 343 1.45 1.24 17.53
CA VAL A 343 1.62 0.37 16.36
C VAL A 343 2.37 1.08 15.23
N LEU A 344 2.12 2.38 14.98
CA LEU A 344 2.91 3.15 14.02
C LEU A 344 4.39 3.23 14.42
N LEU A 345 4.70 3.33 15.72
CA LEU A 345 6.09 3.26 16.21
C LEU A 345 6.73 1.90 15.93
N LEU A 346 5.96 0.81 16.10
CA LEU A 346 6.43 -0.54 15.76
C LEU A 346 6.70 -0.68 14.26
N ILE A 347 5.81 -0.15 13.42
CA ILE A 347 5.98 -0.11 11.96
C ILE A 347 7.19 0.75 11.58
N GLY A 348 7.41 1.86 12.30
CA GLY A 348 8.53 2.78 12.13
C GLY A 348 9.90 2.14 12.27
N LYS A 349 10.01 1.00 12.97
CA LYS A 349 11.26 0.22 13.06
C LYS A 349 11.68 -0.41 11.73
N ARG A 350 10.76 -0.56 10.77
CA ARG A 350 11.04 -1.06 9.41
C ARG A 350 10.80 0.00 8.34
N TRP A 351 9.75 0.80 8.51
CA TRP A 351 9.28 1.73 7.49
C TRP A 351 9.29 3.16 8.03
N ALA A 352 10.32 3.94 7.66
CA ALA A 352 10.49 5.32 8.10
C ALA A 352 9.29 6.24 7.76
N ALA A 353 8.43 5.88 6.79
CA ALA A 353 7.19 6.59 6.51
C ALA A 353 6.28 6.71 7.75
N ALA A 354 6.23 5.68 8.60
CA ALA A 354 5.41 5.72 9.81
C ALA A 354 5.89 6.79 10.81
N GLY A 355 7.19 7.08 10.86
CA GLY A 355 7.73 8.19 11.65
C GLY A 355 7.17 9.54 11.20
N ARG A 356 7.03 9.77 9.89
CA ARG A 356 6.45 11.00 9.35
C ARG A 356 4.97 11.15 9.69
N TYR A 357 4.23 10.04 9.67
CA TYR A 357 2.83 10.03 10.11
C TYR A 357 2.69 10.39 11.58
N ILE A 358 3.57 9.89 12.44
CA ILE A 358 3.59 10.28 13.86
C ILE A 358 3.90 11.78 14.00
N ASP A 359 4.86 12.31 13.24
CA ASP A 359 5.17 13.74 13.25
C ASP A 359 3.99 14.62 12.81
N GLU A 360 3.16 14.15 11.90
CA GLU A 360 1.92 14.84 11.50
C GLU A 360 0.85 14.78 12.59
N ILE A 361 0.65 13.62 13.22
CA ILE A 361 -0.26 13.43 14.35
C ILE A 361 0.16 14.36 15.51
N ASP A 362 1.42 14.32 15.92
CA ASP A 362 1.96 15.13 17.02
C ASP A 362 1.86 16.64 16.71
N ARG A 363 2.05 17.03 15.44
CA ARG A 363 1.83 18.43 15.01
C ARG A 363 0.37 18.84 15.17
N PHE A 364 -0.56 18.00 14.72
CA PHE A 364 -2.00 18.30 14.79
C PHE A 364 -2.48 18.40 16.25
N GLN A 365 -2.05 17.49 17.13
CA GLN A 365 -2.39 17.53 18.55
C GLN A 365 -1.96 18.84 19.21
N LYS A 366 -0.72 19.29 18.96
CA LYS A 366 -0.22 20.57 19.49
C LYS A 366 -1.06 21.77 19.00
N TYR A 367 -1.42 21.79 17.72
CA TYR A 367 -2.28 22.85 17.18
C TYR A 367 -3.66 22.87 17.85
N SER A 368 -4.27 21.71 18.11
CA SER A 368 -5.57 21.62 18.79
C SER A 368 -5.55 21.98 20.28
N GLU A 369 -4.39 21.89 20.94
CA GLU A 369 -4.22 22.28 22.35
C GLU A 369 -4.02 23.80 22.52
N THR A 370 -3.48 24.48 21.49
CA THR A 370 -3.24 25.94 21.50
C THR A 370 -4.44 26.80 21.07
N ARG A 371 -5.52 26.18 20.59
CA ARG A 371 -6.82 26.83 20.36
C ARG A 371 -7.75 26.49 21.52
#